data_AF-A0A4R0YIW7-F1
#
_entry.id   AF-A0A4R0YIW7-F1
#
_cell.length_a   1.000
_cell.length_b   1.000
_cell.length_c   1.000
_cell.angle_alpha   90.00
_cell.angle_beta   90.00
_cell.angle_gamma   90.00
#
_symmetry.space_group_name_H-M   'P 1'
#
loop_
_entity.id
_entity.type
_entity.pdbx_description
1 polymer ?
#
loop_
_entity_poly.entity_id
_entity_poly.type
_entity_poly.pdbx_seq_one_letter_code
_entity_poly.pdbx_strand_id
1 'polypeptide(L)'
;MSAALLLFAAAIALPALLILSTPRGWRVAVIAIWTIGGPVVVATGLAWEKSGDPDRMGRDVLRLLMIFGLPWLIACTLGFSAGLRMRGLLGRIMPAAAPPEEEEEAPSAALVPVVRESTILGILRHDRGPEGVRLLDDTTGALLADLSGWLRSRLLPQPDGGVFLHLSVNATDSLYRLDLEDRTFRDLGEDGPDRPWEELAAAIEEDRALALGPWPRMRRLSPDGTIRVEFEAVEMGNTLWAYSPRVIDLVSGRVVLDLRGTDWDATADFPGEHRVALGLRRFRGGRSFAAELDLRQGTWRILSGDGYVGPQPEQPLAKITRGLELASRQA
;
A
#
# COMPACT_ATOMS: atom_id res chain seq x y z
N MET A 1 5.37 13.77 -51.31
CA MET A 1 4.71 12.81 -50.39
C MET A 1 3.29 12.63 -50.88
N SER A 2 2.85 11.41 -51.21
CA SER A 2 1.52 11.20 -51.81
C SER A 2 0.40 11.47 -50.80
N ALA A 3 -0.75 11.96 -51.25
CA ALA A 3 -1.91 12.26 -50.39
C ALA A 3 -2.36 11.04 -49.56
N ALA A 4 -2.18 9.82 -50.10
CA ALA A 4 -2.45 8.57 -49.40
C ALA A 4 -1.57 8.37 -48.14
N LEU A 5 -0.30 8.81 -48.20
CA LEU A 5 0.65 8.69 -47.09
C LEU A 5 0.30 9.67 -45.95
N LEU A 6 -0.19 10.86 -46.28
CA LEU A 6 -0.69 11.84 -45.31
C LEU A 6 -1.98 11.36 -44.63
N LEU A 7 -2.92 10.79 -45.38
CA LEU A 7 -4.16 10.23 -44.83
C LEU A 7 -3.89 9.04 -43.90
N PHE A 8 -2.95 8.17 -44.28
CA PHE A 8 -2.55 7.04 -43.44
C PHE A 8 -1.86 7.51 -42.15
N ALA A 9 -0.97 8.49 -42.23
CA ALA A 9 -0.32 9.06 -41.05
C ALA A 9 -1.35 9.73 -40.11
N ALA A 10 -2.30 10.50 -40.66
CA ALA A 10 -3.36 11.13 -39.89
C ALA A 10 -4.27 10.10 -39.20
N ALA A 11 -4.62 9.02 -39.89
CA ALA A 11 -5.44 7.93 -39.36
C ALA A 11 -4.79 7.19 -38.18
N ILE A 12 -3.46 7.25 -38.03
CA ILE A 12 -2.73 6.63 -36.91
C ILE A 12 -2.42 7.66 -35.80
N ALA A 13 -2.03 8.88 -36.17
CA ALA A 13 -1.61 9.89 -35.22
C ALA A 13 -2.77 10.46 -34.38
N LEU A 14 -3.93 10.68 -34.99
CA LEU A 14 -5.11 11.23 -34.30
C LEU A 14 -5.63 10.30 -33.18
N PRO A 15 -5.83 8.98 -33.39
CA PRO A 15 -6.24 8.08 -32.32
C PRO A 15 -5.21 7.99 -31.19
N ALA A 16 -3.92 7.97 -31.52
CA ALA A 16 -2.86 7.91 -30.52
C ALA A 16 -2.89 9.15 -29.60
N LEU A 17 -3.03 10.34 -30.17
CA LEU A 17 -3.20 11.59 -29.43
C LEU A 17 -4.48 11.60 -28.60
N LEU A 18 -5.58 11.05 -29.13
CA LEU A 18 -6.86 10.97 -28.43
C LEU A 18 -6.76 10.02 -27.22
N ILE A 19 -6.15 8.84 -27.38
CA ILE A 19 -5.94 7.87 -26.28
C ILE A 19 -5.03 8.46 -25.19
N LEU A 20 -3.99 9.21 -25.58
CA LEU A 20 -3.08 9.86 -24.64
C LEU A 20 -3.77 10.96 -23.82
N SER A 21 -4.69 11.70 -24.44
CA SER A 21 -5.49 12.75 -23.79
C SER A 21 -6.71 12.23 -23.03
N THR A 22 -7.11 10.97 -23.23
CA THR A 22 -8.28 10.40 -22.55
C THR A 22 -7.93 9.98 -21.10
N PRO A 23 -8.76 10.31 -20.10
CA PRO A 23 -8.65 9.80 -18.73
C PRO A 23 -8.58 8.27 -18.69
N ARG A 24 -7.75 7.70 -17.80
CA ARG A 24 -7.47 6.25 -17.77
C ARG A 24 -8.72 5.36 -17.76
N GLY A 25 -9.74 5.70 -16.97
CA GLY A 25 -11.00 4.96 -16.91
C GLY A 25 -11.79 4.89 -18.23
N TRP A 26 -11.58 5.84 -19.14
CA TRP A 26 -12.26 5.90 -20.44
C TRP A 26 -11.43 5.31 -21.58
N ARG A 27 -10.15 5.01 -21.37
CA ARG A 27 -9.25 4.51 -22.43
C ARG A 27 -9.74 3.21 -23.04
N VAL A 28 -10.29 2.29 -22.23
CA VAL A 28 -10.83 1.01 -22.73
C VAL A 28 -12.02 1.26 -23.67
N ALA A 29 -12.94 2.14 -23.27
CA ALA A 29 -14.09 2.51 -24.09
C ALA A 29 -13.67 3.22 -25.39
N VAL A 30 -12.72 4.17 -25.32
CA VAL A 30 -12.21 4.88 -26.50
C VAL A 30 -11.46 3.92 -27.44
N ILE A 31 -10.66 2.99 -26.91
CA ILE A 31 -9.99 1.96 -27.72
C ILE A 31 -11.03 1.05 -28.37
N ALA A 32 -12.06 0.61 -27.64
CA ALA A 32 -13.14 -0.23 -28.17
C ALA A 32 -13.93 0.48 -29.28
N ILE A 33 -14.30 1.75 -29.07
CA ILE A 33 -15.00 2.57 -30.07
C ILE A 33 -14.14 2.74 -31.32
N TRP A 34 -12.84 2.96 -31.18
CA TRP A 34 -11.95 3.09 -32.34
C TRP A 34 -11.69 1.78 -33.07
N THR A 35 -11.51 0.68 -32.34
CA THR A 35 -11.27 -0.64 -32.93
C THR A 35 -12.50 -1.22 -33.63
N ILE A 36 -13.70 -0.94 -33.11
CA ILE A 36 -14.96 -1.45 -33.66
C ILE A 36 -15.58 -0.45 -34.64
N GLY A 37 -15.53 0.85 -34.34
CA GLY A 37 -16.23 1.89 -35.08
C GLY A 37 -15.75 2.05 -36.52
N GLY A 38 -14.45 1.97 -36.78
CA GLY A 38 -13.90 2.04 -38.14
C GLY A 38 -14.45 0.93 -39.05
N PRO A 39 -14.28 -0.35 -38.69
CA PRO A 39 -14.86 -1.48 -39.42
C PRO A 39 -16.38 -1.40 -39.59
N VAL A 40 -17.11 -0.97 -38.55
CA VAL A 40 -18.57 -0.84 -38.60
C VAL A 40 -19.00 0.23 -39.59
N VAL A 41 -18.42 1.43 -39.55
CA VAL A 41 -18.75 2.54 -40.47
C VAL A 41 -18.49 2.13 -41.93
N VAL A 42 -17.35 1.50 -42.19
CA VAL A 42 -17.00 0.98 -43.52
C VAL A 42 -18.02 -0.08 -43.96
N ALA A 43 -18.34 -1.06 -43.10
CA ALA A 43 -19.32 -2.10 -43.41
C ALA A 43 -20.72 -1.53 -43.69
N THR A 44 -21.20 -0.55 -42.89
CA THR A 44 -22.50 0.09 -43.10
C THR A 44 -22.56 0.95 -44.36
N GLY A 45 -21.49 1.69 -44.68
CA GLY A 45 -21.44 2.48 -45.91
C GLY A 45 -21.51 1.60 -47.17
N LEU A 46 -20.86 0.44 -47.11
CA LEU A 46 -20.85 -0.53 -48.22
C LEU A 46 -22.17 -1.30 -48.34
N ALA A 47 -22.78 -1.68 -47.23
CA ALA A 47 -24.11 -2.30 -47.22
C ALA A 47 -25.16 -1.35 -47.81
N TRP A 48 -25.01 -0.05 -47.58
CA TRP A 48 -25.87 0.99 -48.15
C TRP A 48 -25.66 1.18 -49.66
N GLU A 49 -24.41 1.18 -50.13
CA GLU A 49 -24.09 1.43 -51.55
C GLU A 49 -24.39 0.22 -52.46
N LYS A 50 -24.43 -1.01 -51.92
CA LYS A 50 -24.55 -2.26 -52.70
C LYS A 50 -25.83 -3.06 -52.47
N SER A 51 -26.93 -2.43 -52.07
CA SER A 51 -28.20 -3.11 -51.78
C SER A 51 -28.91 -3.75 -52.99
N GLY A 52 -28.22 -4.02 -54.11
CA GLY A 52 -28.80 -4.54 -55.35
C GLY A 52 -28.37 -5.96 -55.76
N ASP A 53 -27.29 -6.54 -55.22
CA ASP A 53 -26.80 -7.87 -55.62
C ASP A 53 -26.10 -8.64 -54.46
N PRO A 54 -26.76 -9.61 -53.83
CA PRO A 54 -26.26 -10.29 -52.62
C PRO A 54 -25.01 -11.16 -52.84
N ASP A 55 -24.81 -11.72 -54.03
CA ASP A 55 -23.67 -12.60 -54.33
C ASP A 55 -22.34 -11.85 -54.52
N ARG A 56 -22.41 -10.54 -54.81
CA ARG A 56 -21.23 -9.65 -54.83
C ARG A 56 -20.86 -9.17 -53.44
N MET A 57 -21.84 -9.01 -52.55
CA MET A 57 -21.64 -8.48 -51.21
C MET A 57 -20.64 -9.30 -50.38
N GLY A 58 -20.76 -10.63 -50.39
CA GLY A 58 -19.85 -11.50 -49.62
C GLY A 58 -18.38 -11.41 -50.05
N ARG A 59 -18.11 -11.36 -51.36
CA ARG A 59 -16.73 -11.26 -51.89
C ARG A 59 -16.10 -9.90 -51.63
N ASP A 60 -16.88 -8.83 -51.74
CA ASP A 60 -16.37 -7.47 -51.52
C ASP A 60 -16.15 -7.17 -50.04
N VAL A 61 -17.03 -7.66 -49.15
CA VAL A 61 -16.81 -7.61 -47.70
C VAL A 61 -15.54 -8.37 -47.32
N LEU A 62 -15.35 -9.59 -47.83
CA LEU A 62 -14.13 -10.36 -47.54
C LEU A 62 -12.86 -9.66 -48.04
N ARG A 63 -12.87 -9.10 -49.26
CA ARG A 63 -11.73 -8.34 -49.79
C ARG A 63 -11.40 -7.12 -48.94
N LEU A 64 -12.42 -6.41 -48.47
CA LEU A 64 -12.22 -5.20 -47.66
C LEU A 64 -11.78 -5.53 -46.23
N LEU A 65 -12.27 -6.63 -45.66
CA LEU A 65 -11.79 -7.15 -44.38
C LEU A 65 -10.32 -7.58 -44.47
N MET A 66 -9.91 -8.13 -45.62
CA MET A 66 -8.49 -8.44 -45.90
C MET A 66 -7.63 -7.20 -46.16
N ILE A 67 -8.17 -6.17 -46.82
CA ILE A 67 -7.42 -4.94 -47.15
C ILE A 67 -7.32 -3.99 -45.94
N PHE A 68 -8.36 -3.89 -45.12
CA PHE A 68 -8.43 -2.94 -44.01
C PHE A 68 -8.42 -3.61 -42.64
N GLY A 69 -9.19 -4.68 -42.47
CA GLY A 69 -9.30 -5.40 -41.20
C GLY A 69 -8.01 -6.12 -40.82
N LEU A 70 -7.37 -6.81 -41.77
CA LEU A 70 -6.14 -7.57 -41.50
C LEU A 70 -4.95 -6.64 -41.14
N PRO A 71 -4.64 -5.56 -41.89
CA PRO A 71 -3.59 -4.63 -41.48
C PRO A 71 -3.88 -3.92 -40.16
N TRP A 72 -5.15 -3.60 -39.88
CA TRP A 72 -5.56 -3.03 -38.60
C TRP A 72 -5.33 -3.98 -37.42
N LEU A 73 -5.69 -5.26 -37.58
CA LEU A 73 -5.47 -6.29 -36.57
C LEU A 73 -3.96 -6.53 -36.32
N ILE A 74 -3.16 -6.50 -37.39
CA ILE A 74 -1.69 -6.57 -37.29
C ILE A 74 -1.15 -5.34 -36.54
N ALA A 75 -1.62 -4.12 -36.84
CA ALA A 75 -1.20 -2.92 -36.14
C ALA A 75 -1.56 -2.96 -34.64
N CYS A 76 -2.75 -3.43 -34.29
CA CYS A 76 -3.19 -3.57 -32.89
C CYS A 76 -2.34 -4.60 -32.12
N THR A 77 -2.08 -5.77 -32.71
CA THR A 77 -1.28 -6.82 -32.07
C THR A 77 0.18 -6.40 -31.88
N LEU A 78 0.77 -5.72 -32.87
CA LEU A 78 2.12 -5.15 -32.76
C LEU A 78 2.19 -4.05 -31.71
N GLY A 79 1.24 -3.13 -31.68
CA GLY A 79 1.17 -2.05 -30.68
C GLY A 79 1.04 -2.58 -29.25
N PHE A 80 0.19 -3.58 -29.04
CA PHE A 80 0.02 -4.23 -27.73
C PHE A 80 1.30 -4.96 -27.29
N SER A 81 1.93 -5.71 -28.21
CA SER A 81 3.18 -6.42 -27.94
C SER A 81 4.34 -5.47 -27.62
N ALA A 82 4.43 -4.36 -28.35
CA ALA A 82 5.42 -3.31 -28.08
C ALA A 82 5.18 -2.66 -26.71
N GLY A 83 3.93 -2.37 -26.35
CA GLY A 83 3.57 -1.84 -25.04
C GLY A 83 3.96 -2.77 -23.88
N LEU A 84 3.71 -4.07 -24.00
CA LEU A 84 4.13 -5.06 -23.00
C LEU A 84 5.66 -5.13 -22.87
N ARG A 85 6.39 -5.11 -23.98
CA ARG A 85 7.85 -5.08 -23.96
C ARG A 85 8.41 -3.80 -23.36
N MET A 86 7.85 -2.64 -23.69
CA MET A 86 8.26 -1.36 -23.11
C MET A 86 8.00 -1.32 -21.61
N ARG A 87 6.91 -1.92 -21.12
CA ARG A 87 6.63 -2.01 -19.68
C ARG A 87 7.67 -2.86 -18.95
N GLY A 88 8.12 -3.96 -19.57
CA GLY A 88 9.23 -4.76 -19.06
C GLY A 88 10.59 -4.05 -19.12
N LEU A 89 10.85 -3.25 -20.15
CA LEU A 89 12.06 -2.43 -20.27
C LEU A 89 12.07 -1.26 -19.29
N LEU A 90 10.98 -0.51 -19.18
CA LEU A 90 10.84 0.59 -18.24
C LEU A 90 10.89 0.11 -16.79
N GLY A 91 10.34 -1.07 -16.48
CA GLY A 91 10.50 -1.70 -15.16
C GLY A 91 11.93 -2.19 -14.85
N ARG A 92 12.83 -2.24 -15.85
CA ARG A 92 14.27 -2.51 -15.65
C ARG A 92 15.09 -1.21 -15.60
N ILE A 93 14.67 -0.18 -16.32
CA ILE A 93 15.38 1.12 -16.41
C ILE A 93 15.01 2.05 -15.25
N MET A 94 13.76 1.99 -14.79
CA MET A 94 13.44 2.47 -13.44
C MET A 94 13.90 1.36 -12.50
N PRO A 95 15.05 1.48 -11.83
CA PRO A 95 15.31 0.62 -10.69
C PRO A 95 14.08 0.73 -9.81
N ALA A 96 13.51 -0.41 -9.41
CA ALA A 96 12.64 -0.43 -8.24
C ALA A 96 13.34 0.46 -7.23
N ALA A 97 12.66 1.52 -6.74
CA ALA A 97 13.19 2.40 -5.73
C ALA A 97 13.94 1.50 -4.76
N ALA A 98 15.26 1.68 -4.68
CA ALA A 98 16.13 0.73 -4.00
C ALA A 98 15.42 0.40 -2.69
N PRO A 99 15.23 -0.89 -2.34
CA PRO A 99 14.69 -1.23 -1.03
C PRO A 99 15.43 -0.30 -0.06
N PRO A 100 14.69 0.51 0.73
CA PRO A 100 15.29 1.59 1.51
C PRO A 100 16.55 0.98 2.11
N GLU A 101 17.71 1.53 1.72
CA GLU A 101 19.00 0.97 2.12
C GLU A 101 18.82 0.62 3.58
N GLU A 102 18.88 -0.68 3.91
CA GLU A 102 18.85 -1.12 5.29
C GLU A 102 19.88 -0.24 5.95
N GLU A 103 19.40 0.71 6.74
CA GLU A 103 20.22 1.74 7.35
C GLU A 103 21.27 0.95 8.09
N GLU A 104 22.48 0.93 7.51
CA GLU A 104 23.60 0.14 7.98
C GLU A 104 23.91 0.72 9.35
N GLU A 105 23.32 0.06 10.34
CA GLU A 105 23.31 0.43 11.74
C GLU A 105 24.75 0.76 12.09
N ALA A 106 25.03 2.07 12.22
CA ALA A 106 26.36 2.57 12.47
C ALA A 106 26.99 1.70 13.56
N PRO A 107 28.20 1.14 13.35
CA PRO A 107 28.74 0.09 14.20
C PRO A 107 28.76 0.56 15.65
N SER A 108 27.71 0.14 16.38
CA SER A 108 27.55 0.43 17.78
C SER A 108 28.66 -0.32 18.48
N ALA A 109 29.66 0.43 18.90
CA ALA A 109 30.80 -0.05 19.64
C ALA A 109 30.31 -0.92 20.81
N ALA A 110 30.97 -2.08 20.95
CA ALA A 110 30.70 -3.18 21.86
C ALA A 110 29.65 -4.20 21.38
N LEU A 111 30.16 -5.24 20.72
CA LEU A 111 29.60 -6.58 20.68
C LEU A 111 29.23 -7.03 22.11
N VAL A 112 28.00 -6.75 22.51
CA VAL A 112 27.29 -7.56 23.49
C VAL A 112 27.13 -8.94 22.83
N PRO A 113 27.50 -10.04 23.51
CA PRO A 113 27.31 -11.36 22.94
C PRO A 113 25.86 -11.51 22.48
N VAL A 114 25.66 -11.96 21.24
CA VAL A 114 24.38 -12.44 20.73
C VAL A 114 23.98 -13.62 21.60
N VAL A 115 23.31 -13.32 22.71
CA VAL A 115 22.63 -14.29 23.54
C VAL A 115 21.66 -14.98 22.60
N ARG A 116 21.75 -16.31 22.48
CA ARG A 116 20.71 -17.09 21.81
C ARG A 116 19.37 -16.69 22.43
N GLU A 117 18.55 -15.95 21.68
CA GLU A 117 17.22 -15.42 22.05
C GLU A 117 16.20 -16.52 22.40
N SER A 118 16.62 -17.75 22.70
CA SER A 118 15.73 -18.89 22.83
C SER A 118 15.03 -18.99 24.19
N THR A 119 15.33 -18.13 25.15
CA THR A 119 14.68 -18.16 26.48
C THR A 119 14.52 -16.75 27.00
N ILE A 120 13.44 -16.06 26.62
CA ILE A 120 13.28 -14.65 27.04
C ILE A 120 12.92 -14.55 28.52
N LEU A 121 12.23 -15.51 29.13
CA LEU A 121 11.86 -15.43 30.58
C LEU A 121 11.71 -16.79 31.29
N GLY A 122 12.22 -17.90 30.72
CA GLY A 122 12.05 -19.25 31.28
C GLY A 122 10.61 -19.79 31.29
N ILE A 123 9.65 -19.01 30.79
CA ILE A 123 8.23 -19.34 30.70
C ILE A 123 7.75 -19.39 29.24
N LEU A 124 8.33 -18.57 28.37
CA LEU A 124 8.00 -18.54 26.94
C LEU A 124 9.23 -18.84 26.09
N ARG A 125 9.07 -19.75 25.13
CA ARG A 125 10.07 -20.06 24.12
C ARG A 125 9.60 -19.61 22.75
N HIS A 126 10.39 -18.74 22.13
CA HIS A 126 10.25 -18.36 20.72
C HIS A 126 11.12 -19.32 19.90
N ASP A 127 10.50 -20.30 19.27
CA ASP A 127 11.20 -21.36 18.53
C ASP A 127 11.12 -21.07 17.03
N ARG A 128 12.29 -20.92 16.39
CA ARG A 128 12.41 -20.66 14.96
C ARG A 128 12.87 -21.93 14.26
N GLY A 129 11.91 -22.73 13.82
CA GLY A 129 12.13 -23.98 13.10
C GLY A 129 11.99 -23.86 11.58
N PRO A 130 12.28 -24.94 10.83
CA PRO A 130 12.03 -25.00 9.38
C PRO A 130 10.54 -24.88 9.02
N GLU A 131 9.66 -25.20 9.96
CA GLU A 131 8.21 -25.07 9.84
C GLU A 131 7.69 -23.66 10.20
N GLY A 132 8.59 -22.73 10.55
CA GLY A 132 8.27 -21.35 10.90
C GLY A 132 8.53 -21.01 12.37
N VAL A 133 7.92 -19.93 12.83
CA VAL A 133 8.08 -19.41 14.20
C VAL A 133 6.93 -19.90 15.07
N ARG A 134 7.22 -20.46 16.24
CA ARG A 134 6.22 -20.93 17.21
C ARG A 134 6.44 -20.28 18.57
N LEU A 135 5.33 -20.02 19.26
CA LEU A 135 5.33 -19.60 20.66
C LEU A 135 4.92 -20.78 21.52
N LEU A 136 5.84 -21.22 22.39
CA LEU A 136 5.63 -22.37 23.28
C LEU A 136 5.64 -21.90 24.75
N ASP A 137 4.81 -22.51 25.57
CA ASP A 137 4.93 -22.47 27.03
C ASP A 137 6.11 -23.37 27.44
N ASP A 138 7.16 -22.80 28.00
CA ASP A 138 8.39 -23.51 28.37
C ASP A 138 8.20 -24.41 29.60
N THR A 139 7.19 -24.13 30.44
CA THR A 139 6.87 -24.95 31.62
C THR A 139 6.15 -26.24 31.22
N THR A 140 5.18 -26.13 30.31
CA THR A 140 4.34 -27.28 29.89
C THR A 140 4.79 -27.92 28.59
N GLY A 141 5.59 -27.23 27.78
CA GLY A 141 5.92 -27.59 26.40
C GLY A 141 4.75 -27.40 25.42
N ALA A 142 3.63 -26.83 25.86
CA ALA A 142 2.45 -26.66 25.03
C ALA A 142 2.66 -25.57 23.96
N LEU A 143 2.11 -25.78 22.77
CA LEU A 143 2.05 -24.77 21.72
C LEU A 143 0.97 -23.74 22.08
N LEU A 144 1.39 -22.49 22.31
CA LEU A 144 0.47 -21.38 22.58
C LEU A 144 -0.04 -20.74 21.29
N ALA A 145 0.85 -20.55 20.29
CA ALA A 145 0.47 -20.00 19.00
C ALA A 145 1.46 -20.35 17.89
N ASP A 146 0.95 -20.52 16.67
CA ASP A 146 1.76 -20.62 15.45
C ASP A 146 1.90 -19.24 14.80
N LEU A 147 3.14 -18.77 14.68
CA LEU A 147 3.48 -17.44 14.16
C LEU A 147 4.08 -17.51 12.75
N SER A 148 4.08 -18.68 12.10
CA SER A 148 4.70 -18.91 10.78
C SER A 148 4.12 -18.05 9.65
N GLY A 149 2.86 -17.61 9.77
CA GLY A 149 2.20 -16.74 8.79
C GLY A 149 2.51 -15.24 8.92
N TRP A 150 3.32 -14.84 9.91
CA TRP A 150 3.68 -13.44 10.15
C TRP A 150 5.06 -13.13 9.56
N LEU A 151 5.20 -11.98 8.91
CA LEU A 151 6.49 -11.56 8.32
C LEU A 151 7.51 -11.21 9.40
N ARG A 152 7.04 -10.66 10.53
CA ARG A 152 7.85 -10.34 11.69
C ARG A 152 7.10 -10.77 12.95
N SER A 153 7.82 -11.36 13.89
CA SER A 153 7.35 -11.64 15.24
C SER A 153 8.48 -11.36 16.23
N ARG A 154 8.19 -10.65 17.32
CA ARG A 154 9.15 -10.28 18.36
C ARG A 154 8.49 -10.39 19.72
N LEU A 155 9.25 -10.88 20.70
CA LEU A 155 8.90 -10.81 22.11
C LEU A 155 9.73 -9.71 22.77
N LEU A 156 9.08 -8.77 23.46
CA LEU A 156 9.72 -7.64 24.10
C LEU A 156 9.38 -7.67 25.60
N PRO A 157 10.32 -8.02 26.48
CA PRO A 157 10.07 -8.02 27.93
C PRO A 157 9.73 -6.62 28.42
N GLN A 158 8.81 -6.53 29.38
CA GLN A 158 8.36 -5.28 29.98
C GLN A 158 8.88 -5.13 31.42
N PRO A 159 9.08 -3.90 31.92
CA PRO A 159 9.58 -3.66 33.28
C PRO A 159 8.69 -4.22 34.40
N ASP A 160 7.41 -4.41 34.12
CA ASP A 160 6.41 -4.95 35.05
C ASP A 160 6.35 -6.49 35.06
N GLY A 161 7.25 -7.16 34.34
CA GLY A 161 7.31 -8.62 34.23
C GLY A 161 6.44 -9.20 33.11
N GLY A 162 5.61 -8.38 32.46
CA GLY A 162 4.87 -8.79 31.27
C GLY A 162 5.77 -8.94 30.04
N VAL A 163 5.19 -9.45 28.95
CA VAL A 163 5.86 -9.55 27.65
C VAL A 163 4.96 -8.99 26.56
N PHE A 164 5.51 -8.18 25.67
CA PHE A 164 4.81 -7.83 24.44
C PHE A 164 5.15 -8.82 23.33
N LEU A 165 4.13 -9.41 22.73
CA LEU A 165 4.22 -10.14 21.47
C LEU A 165 3.82 -9.20 20.34
N HIS A 166 4.82 -8.70 19.60
CA HIS A 166 4.62 -7.87 18.43
C HIS A 166 4.67 -8.71 17.16
N LEU A 167 3.59 -8.69 16.38
CA LEU A 167 3.44 -9.37 15.11
C LEU A 167 3.18 -8.36 13.99
N SER A 168 3.74 -8.57 12.80
CA SER A 168 3.53 -7.67 11.65
C SER A 168 3.42 -8.44 10.34
N VAL A 169 2.43 -8.08 9.51
CA VAL A 169 2.24 -8.58 8.12
C VAL A 169 1.59 -7.50 7.27
N ASN A 170 2.08 -7.25 6.04
CA ASN A 170 1.49 -6.29 5.09
C ASN A 170 1.16 -4.90 5.68
N ALA A 171 2.08 -4.32 6.46
CA ALA A 171 1.90 -3.04 7.16
C ALA A 171 0.71 -3.00 8.15
N THR A 172 0.29 -4.17 8.61
CA THR A 172 -0.63 -4.37 9.73
C THR A 172 0.15 -4.95 10.90
N ASP A 173 0.20 -4.22 12.00
CA ASP A 173 0.81 -4.63 13.25
C ASP A 173 -0.28 -5.17 14.20
N SER A 174 0.07 -6.17 15.00
CA SER A 174 -0.72 -6.63 16.14
C SER A 174 0.21 -6.73 17.35
N LEU A 175 -0.23 -6.22 18.49
CA LEU A 175 0.59 -6.14 19.69
C LEU A 175 -0.19 -6.71 20.86
N TYR A 176 0.24 -7.84 21.38
CA TYR A 176 -0.38 -8.45 22.55
C TYR A 176 0.49 -8.25 23.77
N ARG A 177 -0.11 -7.84 24.88
CA ARG A 177 0.52 -7.90 26.20
C ARG A 177 0.19 -9.25 26.82
N LEU A 178 1.20 -10.05 27.12
CA LEU A 178 1.11 -11.33 27.80
C LEU A 178 1.45 -11.13 29.27
N ASP A 179 0.50 -11.46 30.15
CA ASP A 179 0.74 -11.59 31.58
C ASP A 179 1.14 -13.05 31.87
N LEU A 180 2.37 -13.23 32.36
CA LEU A 180 2.92 -14.56 32.59
C LEU A 180 2.45 -15.17 33.92
N GLU A 181 2.10 -14.34 34.91
CA GLU A 181 1.66 -14.79 36.23
C GLU A 181 0.20 -15.23 36.16
N ASP A 182 -0.66 -14.38 35.61
CA ASP A 182 -2.09 -14.65 35.49
C ASP A 182 -2.43 -15.54 34.29
N ARG A 183 -1.46 -15.81 33.40
CA ARG A 183 -1.64 -16.55 32.13
C ARG A 183 -2.77 -15.96 31.29
N THR A 184 -2.79 -14.64 31.21
CA THR A 184 -3.73 -13.88 30.38
C THR A 184 -3.01 -13.07 29.32
N PHE A 185 -3.75 -12.59 28.33
CA PHE A 185 -3.25 -11.68 27.33
C PHE A 185 -4.27 -10.58 27.01
N ARG A 186 -3.77 -9.43 26.58
CA ARG A 186 -4.57 -8.32 26.04
C ARG A 186 -4.09 -7.97 24.65
N ASP A 187 -5.01 -7.80 23.71
CA ASP A 187 -4.67 -7.14 22.44
C ASP A 187 -4.63 -5.63 22.69
N LEU A 188 -3.45 -5.01 22.57
CA LEU A 188 -3.28 -3.57 22.74
C LEU A 188 -3.77 -2.79 21.50
N GLY A 189 -4.04 -3.48 20.41
CA GLY A 189 -4.63 -2.92 19.19
C GLY A 189 -6.14 -2.70 19.28
N GLU A 190 -6.84 -3.33 20.23
CA GLU A 190 -8.29 -3.27 20.40
C GLU A 190 -8.66 -2.91 21.85
N ASP A 191 -9.80 -2.25 22.04
CA ASP A 191 -10.30 -1.97 23.38
C ASP A 191 -10.95 -3.25 23.94
N GLY A 192 -10.23 -4.00 24.76
CA GLY A 192 -10.70 -5.28 25.29
C GLY A 192 -10.17 -5.61 26.69
N PRO A 193 -10.88 -6.49 27.43
CA PRO A 193 -10.38 -7.02 28.69
C PRO A 193 -9.23 -8.02 28.45
N ASP A 194 -8.56 -8.39 29.53
CA ASP A 194 -7.63 -9.52 29.50
C ASP A 194 -8.39 -10.83 29.22
N ARG A 195 -7.79 -11.67 28.37
CA ARG A 195 -8.31 -12.97 27.93
C ARG A 195 -7.36 -14.09 28.34
N PRO A 196 -7.85 -15.31 28.57
CA PRO A 196 -6.99 -16.44 28.95
C PRO A 196 -6.09 -16.90 27.78
N TRP A 197 -4.88 -17.39 28.04
CA TRP A 197 -3.93 -17.81 26.99
C TRP A 197 -4.46 -18.86 26.03
N GLU A 198 -5.42 -19.69 26.44
CA GLU A 198 -6.09 -20.68 25.60
C GLU A 198 -6.76 -20.06 24.37
N GLU A 199 -7.10 -18.76 24.43
CA GLU A 199 -7.69 -18.02 23.32
C GLU A 199 -6.66 -17.29 22.44
N LEU A 200 -5.36 -17.29 22.82
CA LEU A 200 -4.32 -16.51 22.13
C LEU A 200 -4.13 -16.93 20.68
N ALA A 201 -4.08 -18.23 20.39
CA ALA A 201 -3.94 -18.74 19.02
C ALA A 201 -5.09 -18.29 18.12
N ALA A 202 -6.32 -18.33 18.63
CA ALA A 202 -7.51 -17.92 17.88
C ALA A 202 -7.50 -16.41 17.60
N ALA A 203 -7.13 -15.59 18.59
CA ALA A 203 -7.01 -14.15 18.43
C ALA A 203 -5.94 -13.76 17.39
N ILE A 204 -4.77 -14.42 17.43
CA ILE A 204 -3.70 -14.18 16.45
C ILE A 204 -4.15 -14.57 15.03
N GLU A 205 -4.88 -15.67 14.88
CA GLU A 205 -5.39 -16.09 13.57
C GLU A 205 -6.46 -15.14 13.03
N GLU A 206 -7.35 -14.66 13.90
CA GLU A 206 -8.36 -13.65 13.54
C GLU A 206 -7.70 -12.37 13.04
N ASP A 207 -6.72 -11.84 13.75
CA ASP A 207 -5.97 -10.65 13.34
C ASP A 207 -5.20 -10.87 12.03
N ARG A 208 -4.60 -12.06 11.85
CA ARG A 208 -3.95 -12.42 10.59
C ARG A 208 -4.95 -12.46 9.43
N ALA A 209 -6.13 -13.04 9.64
CA ALA A 209 -7.18 -13.10 8.63
C ALA A 209 -7.67 -11.69 8.25
N LEU A 210 -7.81 -10.79 9.22
CA LEU A 210 -8.14 -9.38 8.97
C LEU A 210 -7.02 -8.65 8.20
N ALA A 211 -5.75 -8.93 8.51
CA ALA A 211 -4.60 -8.34 7.85
C ALA A 211 -4.40 -8.83 6.40
N LEU A 212 -4.85 -10.04 6.09
CA LEU A 212 -4.76 -10.66 4.76
C LEU A 212 -6.05 -10.57 3.94
N GLY A 213 -7.12 -10.02 4.53
CA GLY A 213 -8.42 -9.87 3.89
C GLY A 213 -8.40 -8.95 2.66
N PRO A 214 -9.49 -8.94 1.88
CA PRO A 214 -9.61 -8.08 0.68
C PRO A 214 -9.58 -6.59 0.99
N TRP A 215 -9.92 -6.22 2.24
CA TRP A 215 -9.92 -4.86 2.76
C TRP A 215 -9.11 -4.85 4.05
N PRO A 216 -7.77 -4.96 3.97
CA PRO A 216 -6.94 -5.11 5.14
C PRO A 216 -7.10 -3.88 6.04
N ARG A 217 -7.35 -4.12 7.33
CA ARG A 217 -7.32 -3.06 8.35
C ARG A 217 -5.86 -2.72 8.60
N MET A 218 -5.32 -1.80 7.81
CA MET A 218 -3.96 -1.34 7.99
C MET A 218 -3.89 -0.56 9.31
N ARG A 219 -3.18 -1.11 10.29
CA ARG A 219 -2.89 -0.47 11.57
C ARG A 219 -1.41 -0.61 11.89
N ARG A 220 -0.81 0.39 12.51
CA ARG A 220 0.56 0.35 13.03
C ARG A 220 0.52 0.66 14.52
N LEU A 221 1.31 -0.05 15.31
CA LEU A 221 1.35 0.11 16.77
C LEU A 221 2.77 0.47 17.19
N SER A 222 2.91 1.44 18.09
CA SER A 222 4.23 1.76 18.64
C SER A 222 4.77 0.56 19.44
N PRO A 223 6.10 0.35 19.47
CA PRO A 223 6.68 -0.78 20.20
C PRO A 223 6.33 -0.81 21.70
N ASP A 224 6.05 0.34 22.30
CA ASP A 224 5.63 0.50 23.69
C ASP A 224 4.11 0.35 23.90
N GLY A 225 3.33 0.15 22.83
CA GLY A 225 1.88 0.01 22.88
C GLY A 225 1.12 1.28 23.29
N THR A 226 1.76 2.45 23.23
CA THR A 226 1.14 3.73 23.64
C THR A 226 0.46 4.48 22.49
N ILE A 227 0.82 4.18 21.24
CA ILE A 227 0.30 4.85 20.04
C ILE A 227 -0.25 3.82 19.07
N ARG A 228 -1.46 4.07 18.58
CA ARG A 228 -2.06 3.36 17.44
C ARG A 228 -2.22 4.32 16.27
N VAL A 229 -1.80 3.90 15.08
CA VAL A 229 -2.09 4.58 13.81
C VAL A 229 -2.96 3.68 12.96
N GLU A 230 -4.21 4.07 12.77
CA GLU A 230 -5.16 3.39 11.87
C GLU A 230 -5.08 4.05 10.49
N PHE A 231 -5.21 3.27 9.42
CA PHE A 231 -5.24 3.78 8.05
C PHE A 231 -6.56 3.40 7.38
N GLU A 232 -7.26 4.40 6.85
CA GLU A 232 -8.45 4.18 6.02
C GLU A 232 -8.06 4.23 4.55
N ALA A 233 -8.38 3.17 3.81
CA ALA A 233 -8.20 3.13 2.37
C ALA A 233 -9.30 3.94 1.68
N VAL A 234 -8.93 5.02 1.00
CA VAL A 234 -9.85 5.88 0.26
C VAL A 234 -9.52 5.82 -1.23
N GLU A 235 -10.49 5.41 -2.06
CA GLU A 235 -10.29 5.37 -3.52
C GLU A 235 -10.27 6.81 -4.08
N MET A 236 -9.13 7.20 -4.65
CA MET A 236 -8.94 8.51 -5.29
C MET A 236 -9.29 8.50 -6.79
N GLY A 237 -9.63 7.33 -7.33
CA GLY A 237 -10.03 7.07 -8.71
C GLY A 237 -8.95 6.37 -9.55
N ASN A 238 -9.36 5.69 -10.63
CA ASN A 238 -8.49 4.87 -11.49
C ASN A 238 -7.66 3.85 -10.69
N THR A 239 -8.27 3.15 -9.73
CA THR A 239 -7.61 2.16 -8.86
C THR A 239 -6.44 2.71 -8.05
N LEU A 240 -6.36 4.03 -7.86
CA LEU A 240 -5.40 4.66 -6.96
C LEU A 240 -6.05 4.84 -5.60
N TRP A 241 -5.36 4.41 -4.56
CA TRP A 241 -5.81 4.46 -3.18
C TRP A 241 -4.90 5.38 -2.39
N ALA A 242 -5.49 6.11 -1.45
CA ALA A 242 -4.76 6.83 -0.41
C ALA A 242 -5.07 6.18 0.94
N TYR A 243 -4.06 6.09 1.80
CA TYR A 243 -4.21 5.53 3.14
C TYR A 243 -4.20 6.66 4.17
N SER A 244 -5.39 7.17 4.47
CA SER A 244 -5.58 8.31 5.35
C SER A 244 -5.39 7.93 6.82
N PRO A 245 -4.45 8.55 7.54
CA PRO A 245 -4.08 8.13 8.89
C PRO A 245 -5.01 8.71 9.96
N ARG A 246 -5.17 7.95 11.04
CA ARG A 246 -5.73 8.40 12.32
C ARG A 246 -4.79 7.97 13.44
N VAL A 247 -4.25 8.94 14.17
CA VAL A 247 -3.33 8.73 15.29
C VAL A 247 -4.11 8.79 16.60
N ILE A 248 -3.97 7.75 17.41
CA ILE A 248 -4.65 7.58 18.69
C ILE A 248 -3.59 7.39 19.77
N ASP A 249 -3.73 8.17 20.85
CA ASP A 249 -3.03 7.96 22.10
C ASP A 249 -3.79 6.91 22.91
N LEU A 250 -3.25 5.70 23.00
CA LEU A 250 -3.90 4.57 23.67
C LEU A 250 -3.93 4.74 25.19
N VAL A 251 -3.02 5.55 25.76
CA VAL A 251 -2.99 5.82 27.21
C VAL A 251 -4.18 6.68 27.62
N SER A 252 -4.48 7.72 26.84
CA SER A 252 -5.61 8.62 27.12
C SER A 252 -6.91 8.26 26.38
N GLY A 253 -6.85 7.33 25.42
CA GLY A 253 -7.94 7.03 24.50
C GLY A 253 -8.25 8.16 23.52
N ARG A 254 -7.43 9.21 23.47
CA ARG A 254 -7.70 10.43 22.68
C ARG A 254 -7.21 10.27 21.26
N VAL A 255 -8.06 10.67 20.31
CA VAL A 255 -7.64 10.86 18.91
C VAL A 255 -6.83 12.16 18.80
N VAL A 256 -5.56 12.04 18.42
CA VAL A 256 -4.61 13.15 18.31
C VAL A 256 -4.66 13.80 16.94
N LEU A 257 -4.78 12.98 15.90
CA LEU A 257 -4.91 13.40 14.51
C LEU A 257 -5.91 12.47 13.81
N ASP A 258 -6.86 13.02 13.07
CA ASP A 258 -7.78 12.25 12.24
C ASP A 258 -7.81 12.88 10.84
N LEU A 259 -7.22 12.19 9.87
CA LEU A 259 -7.23 12.57 8.46
C LEU A 259 -8.09 11.61 7.63
N ARG A 260 -8.90 10.75 8.26
CA ARG A 260 -9.79 9.83 7.54
C ARG A 260 -10.79 10.56 6.63
N GLY A 261 -11.18 9.90 5.55
CA GLY A 261 -12.05 10.46 4.51
C GLY A 261 -11.45 11.62 3.71
N THR A 262 -10.14 11.88 3.82
CA THR A 262 -9.46 12.93 3.04
C THR A 262 -8.65 12.35 1.89
N ASP A 263 -7.92 13.19 1.16
CA ASP A 263 -6.98 12.77 0.11
C ASP A 263 -5.53 12.64 0.62
N TRP A 264 -5.35 12.56 1.94
CA TRP A 264 -4.06 12.30 2.55
C TRP A 264 -3.70 10.81 2.43
N ASP A 265 -2.48 10.57 1.97
CA ASP A 265 -1.83 9.27 1.91
C ASP A 265 -0.66 9.29 2.89
N ALA A 266 -0.53 8.23 3.69
CA ALA A 266 0.42 8.23 4.78
C ALA A 266 1.12 6.89 5.02
N THR A 267 2.31 6.98 5.61
CA THR A 267 3.01 5.88 6.29
C THR A 267 3.28 6.30 7.74
N ALA A 268 3.52 5.32 8.62
CA ALA A 268 3.89 5.59 10.01
C ALA A 268 5.14 4.83 10.42
N ASP A 269 5.93 5.48 11.26
CA ASP A 269 7.10 4.94 11.96
C ASP A 269 7.16 5.48 13.39
N PHE A 270 7.90 4.82 14.27
CA PHE A 270 7.94 5.11 15.71
C PHE A 270 9.38 5.33 16.18
N PRO A 271 9.91 6.57 16.05
CA PRO A 271 11.32 6.88 16.34
C PRO A 271 11.65 6.87 17.84
N GLY A 272 10.67 6.72 18.71
CA GLY A 272 10.86 6.64 20.16
C GLY A 272 9.54 6.47 20.91
N GLU A 273 9.63 6.39 22.23
CA GLU A 273 8.46 6.29 23.11
C GLU A 273 7.53 7.49 22.92
N HIS A 274 6.23 7.24 22.82
CA HIS A 274 5.20 8.28 22.65
C HIS A 274 5.45 9.23 21.45
N ARG A 275 6.21 8.77 20.45
CA ARG A 275 6.48 9.52 19.22
C ARG A 275 6.06 8.74 17.99
N VAL A 276 5.44 9.44 17.05
CA VAL A 276 5.11 8.90 15.73
C VAL A 276 5.58 9.85 14.64
N ALA A 277 6.34 9.30 13.70
CA ALA A 277 6.70 9.97 12.46
C ALA A 277 5.74 9.51 11.35
N LEU A 278 5.07 10.47 10.71
CA LEU A 278 4.18 10.25 9.59
C LEU A 278 4.86 10.73 8.30
N GLY A 279 5.06 9.81 7.35
CA GLY A 279 5.35 10.18 5.97
C GLY A 279 4.04 10.55 5.29
N LEU A 280 3.87 11.79 4.85
CA LEU A 280 2.60 12.34 4.38
C LEU A 280 2.71 12.83 2.95
N ARG A 281 1.64 12.62 2.17
CA ARG A 281 1.46 13.20 0.83
C ARG A 281 -0.02 13.48 0.58
N ARG A 282 -0.35 14.63 -0.02
CA ARG A 282 -1.70 14.80 -0.59
C ARG A 282 -1.76 14.25 -1.99
N PHE A 283 -2.77 13.44 -2.24
CA PHE A 283 -2.99 12.87 -3.55
C PHE A 283 -3.27 13.95 -4.61
N ARG A 284 -4.04 15.00 -4.27
CA ARG A 284 -4.33 16.10 -5.20
C ARG A 284 -3.37 17.26 -5.03
N GLY A 285 -2.19 17.11 -5.62
CA GLY A 285 -1.29 18.25 -5.89
C GLY A 285 -0.49 18.77 -4.69
N GLY A 286 -0.40 18.01 -3.59
CA GLY A 286 0.56 18.31 -2.54
C GLY A 286 1.86 17.53 -2.75
N ARG A 287 2.97 18.08 -2.27
CA ARG A 287 4.23 17.34 -2.21
C ARG A 287 4.31 16.45 -0.97
N SER A 288 5.31 15.59 -0.96
CA SER A 288 5.55 14.66 0.14
C SER A 288 6.43 15.32 1.22
N PHE A 289 6.11 15.07 2.48
CA PHE A 289 6.90 15.52 3.62
C PHE A 289 6.72 14.59 4.82
N ALA A 290 7.63 14.66 5.79
CA ALA A 290 7.54 13.91 7.04
C ALA A 290 7.18 14.83 8.21
N ALA A 291 6.24 14.40 9.05
CA ALA A 291 5.86 15.10 10.27
C ALA A 291 6.05 14.19 11.49
N GLU A 292 6.67 14.71 12.55
CA GLU A 292 6.79 14.01 13.83
C GLU A 292 5.78 14.59 14.82
N LEU A 293 5.12 13.71 15.56
CA LEU A 293 4.22 14.04 16.66
C LEU A 293 4.82 13.48 17.94
N ASP A 294 5.02 14.34 18.94
CA ASP A 294 5.38 13.95 20.30
C ASP A 294 4.14 14.08 21.19
N LEU A 295 3.51 12.94 21.47
CA LEU A 295 2.25 12.88 22.21
C LEU A 295 2.44 13.23 23.68
N ARG A 296 3.63 12.95 24.23
CA ARG A 296 3.97 13.24 25.62
C ARG A 296 4.15 14.73 25.85
N GLN A 297 4.83 15.42 24.94
CA GLN A 297 5.04 16.86 25.01
C GLN A 297 3.86 17.67 24.46
N GLY A 298 2.95 17.04 23.72
CA GLY A 298 1.83 17.72 23.12
C GLY A 298 2.24 18.58 21.92
N THR A 299 3.32 18.23 21.23
CA THR A 299 3.92 19.01 20.13
C THR A 299 4.03 18.20 18.83
N TRP A 300 4.23 18.90 17.71
CA TRP A 300 4.54 18.31 16.42
C TRP A 300 5.48 19.23 15.63
N ARG A 301 6.18 18.67 14.63
CA ARG A 301 7.05 19.42 13.71
C ARG A 301 7.15 18.73 12.35
N ILE A 302 7.51 19.48 11.32
CA ILE A 302 7.91 18.93 10.02
C ILE A 302 9.40 18.56 10.12
N LEU A 303 9.75 17.30 9.80
CA LEU A 303 11.14 16.83 9.83
C LEU A 303 11.88 17.14 8.52
N SER A 304 11.22 16.86 7.40
CA SER A 304 11.76 16.97 6.05
C SER A 304 10.63 17.02 5.02
N GLY A 305 10.94 17.39 3.79
CA GLY A 305 9.99 17.37 2.68
C GLY A 305 10.48 18.17 1.50
N ASP A 306 9.84 17.99 0.35
CA ASP A 306 10.12 18.82 -0.82
C ASP A 306 9.89 20.30 -0.46
N GLY A 307 10.90 21.15 -0.63
CA GLY A 307 10.80 22.57 -0.28
C GLY A 307 11.14 22.93 1.17
N TYR A 308 11.44 21.96 2.05
CA TYR A 308 11.90 22.23 3.42
C TYR A 308 13.40 21.96 3.58
N VAL A 309 14.10 22.91 4.19
CA VAL A 309 15.49 22.73 4.61
C VAL A 309 15.51 22.47 6.12
N GLY A 310 15.57 21.20 6.48
CA GLY A 310 15.70 20.74 7.86
C GLY A 310 14.41 20.82 8.70
N PRO A 311 14.49 20.39 9.98
CA PRO A 311 13.36 20.36 10.88
C PRO A 311 12.78 21.74 11.14
N GLN A 312 11.47 21.87 11.01
CA GLN A 312 10.76 23.10 11.36
C GLN A 312 10.61 23.23 12.89
N PRO A 313 10.39 24.46 13.41
CA PRO A 313 10.09 24.66 14.82
C PRO A 313 8.89 23.85 15.29
N GLU A 314 8.96 23.35 16.52
CA GLU A 314 7.86 22.63 17.15
C GLU A 314 6.63 23.53 17.34
N GLN A 315 5.46 22.93 17.15
CA GLN A 315 4.17 23.58 17.30
C GLN A 315 3.24 22.73 18.17
N PRO A 316 2.24 23.33 18.84
CA PRO A 316 1.27 22.56 19.63
C PRO A 316 0.43 21.59 18.79
N LEU A 317 0.19 20.37 19.27
CA LEU A 317 -0.65 19.36 18.61
C LEU A 317 -2.06 19.86 18.31
N ALA A 318 -2.60 20.77 19.12
CA ALA A 318 -3.90 21.39 18.86
C ALA A 318 -4.00 22.12 17.49
N LYS A 319 -2.87 22.42 16.85
CA LYS A 319 -2.80 23.09 15.54
C LYS A 319 -2.41 22.14 14.40
N ILE A 320 -2.23 20.85 14.66
CA ILE A 320 -1.63 19.91 13.71
C ILE A 320 -2.35 19.87 12.36
N THR A 321 -3.67 19.66 12.32
CA THR A 321 -4.42 19.53 11.05
C THR A 321 -4.24 20.76 10.17
N ARG A 322 -4.35 21.97 10.74
CA ARG A 322 -4.13 23.23 10.00
C ARG A 322 -2.67 23.37 9.56
N GLY A 323 -1.73 22.96 10.42
CA GLY A 323 -0.31 22.97 10.12
C GLY A 323 0.06 22.07 8.95
N LEU A 324 -0.45 20.84 8.92
CA LEU A 324 -0.24 19.90 7.81
C LEU A 324 -0.83 20.41 6.50
N GLU A 325 -2.02 21.01 6.54
CA GLU A 325 -2.65 21.63 5.36
C GLU A 325 -1.81 22.79 4.80
N LEU A 326 -1.28 23.66 5.65
CA LEU A 326 -0.37 24.72 5.22
C LEU A 326 0.93 24.13 4.67
N ALA A 327 1.47 23.12 5.35
CA ALA A 327 2.71 22.48 4.96
C ALA A 327 2.60 21.86 3.56
N SER A 328 1.49 21.19 3.22
CA SER A 328 1.27 20.60 1.90
C SER A 328 1.20 21.60 0.74
N ARG A 329 0.86 22.87 1.03
CA ARG A 329 0.76 23.93 0.02
C ARG A 329 2.08 24.63 -0.21
N GLN A 330 2.93 24.65 0.82
CA GLN A 330 4.26 25.24 0.79
C GLN A 330 5.32 24.27 0.29
N ALA A 331 5.11 22.97 0.57
CA ALA A 331 5.91 21.89 0.05
C ALA A 331 5.88 21.95 -1.47
#